data_AF-A0AAN8FIY1-F1
#
_entry.id   AF-A0AAN8FIY1-F1
#
_cell.length_a   1.000
_cell.length_b   1.000
_cell.length_c   1.000
_cell.angle_alpha   90.00
_cell.angle_beta   90.00
_cell.angle_gamma   90.00
#
_symmetry.space_group_name_H-M   'P 1'
#
loop_
_entity.id
_entity.type
_entity.pdbx_description
1 polymer ?
#
loop_
_entity_poly.entity_id
_entity_poly.type
_entity_poly.pdbx_seq_one_letter_code
_entity_poly.pdbx_strand_id
1 'polypeptide(L)'
;WRITCLITHSFVRRSVLDESSDVTYEQLAEVFEIVGTIHGTVEIVNTPYKNLSFFKALERMKPATERSGYDLTIQNNTQLEAADGVLIPFIYVRILDNPLLALNCTYVVEEYSTVRKIRGNKNNCGCELDGPLT
;
A
#
# COMPACT_ATOMS: atom_id res chain seq x y z
N TRP A 1 20.85 5.89 9.41
CA TRP A 1 20.45 4.48 9.46
C TRP A 1 20.14 4.01 8.05
N ARG A 2 20.72 2.91 7.58
CA ARG A 2 20.56 2.40 6.20
C ARG A 2 19.28 1.57 6.14
N ILE A 3 18.23 2.06 5.47
CA ILE A 3 17.25 1.16 4.85
C ILE A 3 17.98 0.53 3.67
N THR A 4 18.60 -0.63 3.90
CA THR A 4 19.13 -1.46 2.83
C THR A 4 17.93 -2.13 2.15
N CYS A 5 17.26 -1.40 1.26
CA CYS A 5 16.52 -2.05 0.17
C CYS A 5 17.58 -2.71 -0.71
N LEU A 6 17.86 -3.98 -0.45
CA LEU A 6 18.64 -4.84 -1.34
C LEU A 6 17.79 -5.08 -2.59
N ILE A 7 17.87 -4.11 -3.49
CA ILE A 7 17.55 -4.27 -4.90
C ILE A 7 18.50 -5.35 -5.40
N THR A 8 17.91 -6.45 -5.90
CA THR A 8 18.52 -7.72 -6.32
C THR A 8 18.83 -8.71 -5.17
N HIS A 9 17.93 -9.69 -5.00
CA HIS A 9 18.09 -10.91 -4.19
C HIS A 9 18.12 -10.77 -2.65
N SER A 10 17.28 -9.94 -2.03
CA SER A 10 16.98 -10.13 -0.60
C SER A 10 15.52 -9.85 -0.26
N PHE A 11 14.94 -10.79 0.49
CA PHE A 11 13.56 -10.81 0.94
C PHE A 11 13.30 -9.66 1.92
N VAL A 12 12.62 -8.61 1.47
CA VAL A 12 11.91 -7.74 2.40
C VAL A 12 10.65 -8.51 2.82
N ARG A 13 10.50 -8.84 4.10
CA ARG A 13 9.29 -9.54 4.58
C ARG A 13 8.14 -8.56 4.86
N ARG A 14 8.49 -7.37 5.35
CA ARG A 14 7.55 -6.32 5.77
C ARG A 14 8.24 -4.95 5.70
N SER A 15 7.62 -4.00 5.02
CA SER A 15 8.00 -2.59 5.01
C SER A 15 6.94 -1.77 5.73
N VAL A 16 7.32 -1.06 6.78
CA VAL A 16 6.43 -0.16 7.53
C VAL A 16 6.93 1.25 7.39
N LEU A 17 6.07 2.15 6.90
CA LEU A 17 6.28 3.60 6.88
C LEU A 17 5.33 4.22 7.90
N ASP A 18 5.89 4.90 8.90
CA ASP A 18 5.13 5.55 9.97
C ASP A 18 5.75 6.88 10.43
N GLU A 19 5.04 7.60 11.30
CA GLU A 19 5.47 8.89 11.88
C GLU A 19 6.77 8.83 12.71
N SER A 20 7.16 7.64 13.16
CA SER A 20 8.39 7.43 13.94
C SER A 20 9.61 7.18 13.05
N SER A 21 9.41 7.02 11.75
CA SER A 21 10.50 6.86 10.80
C SER A 21 11.16 8.23 10.51
N ASP A 22 12.48 8.30 10.72
CA ASP A 22 13.31 9.47 10.38
C ASP A 22 13.52 9.65 8.85
N VAL A 23 12.62 9.11 8.03
CA VAL A 23 12.77 9.06 6.56
C VAL A 23 11.85 10.08 5.91
N THR A 24 12.44 11.02 5.17
CA THR A 24 11.65 12.04 4.47
C THR A 24 10.98 11.48 3.21
N TYR A 25 9.96 12.20 2.73
CA TYR A 25 9.29 11.86 1.48
C TYR A 25 10.28 11.80 0.29
N GLU A 26 11.22 12.74 0.23
CA GLU A 26 12.23 12.84 -0.83
C GLU A 26 13.19 11.64 -0.81
N GLN A 27 13.58 11.18 0.38
CA GLN A 27 14.41 9.98 0.53
C GLN A 27 13.68 8.73 0.07
N LEU A 28 12.37 8.62 0.35
CA LEU A 28 11.55 7.53 -0.18
C LEU A 28 11.41 7.62 -1.70
N ALA A 29 11.22 8.83 -2.25
CA ALA A 29 11.14 9.03 -3.69
C ALA A 29 12.42 8.60 -4.41
N GLU A 30 13.60 8.86 -3.85
CA GLU A 30 14.88 8.38 -4.37
C GLU A 30 14.97 6.84 -4.33
N VAL A 31 14.60 6.22 -3.21
CA VAL A 31 14.67 4.76 -3.05
C VAL A 31 13.70 4.04 -3.99
N PHE A 32 12.47 4.53 -4.10
CA PHE A 32 11.40 3.89 -4.89
C PHE A 32 11.40 4.29 -6.36
N GLU A 33 12.32 5.14 -6.80
CA GLU A 33 12.40 5.60 -8.20
C GLU A 33 12.48 4.44 -9.20
N ILE A 34 13.18 3.36 -8.84
CA ILE A 34 13.42 2.20 -9.70
C ILE A 34 12.83 0.88 -9.16
N VAL A 35 12.08 0.94 -8.06
CA VAL A 35 11.54 -0.27 -7.41
C VAL A 35 10.29 -0.74 -8.14
N GLY A 36 10.49 -1.66 -9.09
CA GLY A 36 9.40 -2.27 -9.86
C GLY A 36 8.69 -3.44 -9.19
N THR A 37 9.31 -4.07 -8.20
CA THR A 37 8.71 -5.21 -7.49
C THR A 37 9.05 -5.17 -6.01
N ILE A 38 8.03 -5.32 -5.18
CA ILE A 38 8.16 -5.54 -3.73
C ILE A 38 7.83 -7.00 -3.44
N HIS A 39 8.68 -7.65 -2.65
CA HIS A 39 8.36 -8.92 -2.04
C HIS A 39 7.89 -8.64 -0.61
N GLY A 40 6.87 -9.35 -0.12
CA GLY A 40 6.33 -9.16 1.22
C GLY A 40 5.17 -8.16 1.30
N THR A 41 5.00 -7.58 2.49
CA THR A 41 3.89 -6.66 2.78
C THR A 41 4.36 -5.21 2.90
N VAL A 42 3.48 -4.27 2.54
CA VAL A 42 3.67 -2.83 2.67
C VAL A 42 2.61 -2.27 3.61
N GLU A 43 3.06 -1.52 4.61
CA GLU A 43 2.21 -0.84 5.57
C GLU A 43 2.54 0.65 5.60
N ILE A 44 1.53 1.48 5.40
CA ILE A 44 1.62 2.94 5.35
C ILE A 44 0.64 3.45 6.41
N VAL A 45 1.15 3.78 7.58
CA VAL A 45 0.33 4.00 8.78
C VAL A 45 0.72 5.27 9.50
N ASN A 46 -0.25 6.10 9.87
CA ASN A 46 -0.02 7.36 10.60
C ASN A 46 1.01 8.30 9.93
N THR A 47 1.11 8.32 8.60
CA THR A 47 2.08 9.17 7.91
C THR A 47 1.52 10.58 7.67
N PRO A 48 2.39 11.60 7.58
CA PRO A 48 1.98 12.97 7.23
C PRO A 48 1.84 13.18 5.70
N TYR A 49 1.97 12.12 4.89
CA TYR A 49 2.02 12.23 3.44
C TYR A 49 0.65 12.59 2.85
N LYS A 50 0.66 13.46 1.84
CA LYS A 50 -0.54 13.83 1.06
C LYS A 50 -0.81 12.89 -0.11
N ASN A 51 0.24 12.27 -0.64
CA ASN A 51 0.15 11.31 -1.74
C ASN A 51 1.23 10.24 -1.60
N LEU A 52 1.11 9.17 -2.39
CA LEU A 52 2.05 8.04 -2.41
C LEU A 52 2.75 7.87 -3.77
N SER A 53 2.81 8.94 -4.57
CA SER A 53 3.30 8.89 -5.96
C SER A 53 4.78 8.50 -6.08
N PHE A 54 5.53 8.45 -4.98
CA PHE A 54 6.87 7.87 -4.96
C PHE A 54 6.89 6.38 -5.34
N PHE A 55 5.76 5.66 -5.25
CA PHE A 55 5.60 4.30 -5.78
C PHE A 55 5.34 4.24 -7.30
N LYS A 56 5.52 5.33 -8.06
CA LYS A 56 5.20 5.39 -9.52
C LYS A 56 5.80 4.26 -10.37
N ALA A 57 6.92 3.68 -9.96
CA ALA A 57 7.59 2.61 -10.69
C ALA A 57 7.14 1.21 -10.26
N LEU A 58 6.34 1.09 -9.19
CA LEU A 58 5.91 -0.20 -8.65
C LEU A 58 4.91 -0.88 -9.59
N GLU A 59 5.26 -2.08 -10.05
CA GLU A 59 4.40 -2.86 -10.95
C GLU A 59 3.81 -4.09 -10.26
N ARG A 60 4.52 -4.64 -9.26
CA ARG A 60 4.18 -5.94 -8.67
C ARG A 60 4.46 -5.99 -7.18
N MET A 61 3.56 -6.63 -6.43
CA MET A 61 3.82 -7.09 -5.08
C MET A 61 3.68 -8.61 -5.08
N LYS A 62 4.72 -9.29 -4.63
CA LYS A 62 4.72 -10.74 -4.46
C LYS A 62 4.55 -11.06 -2.98
N PRO A 63 3.49 -11.79 -2.61
CA PRO A 63 3.30 -12.16 -1.21
C PRO A 63 4.51 -12.94 -0.71
N ALA A 64 4.78 -12.83 0.59
CA ALA A 64 5.71 -13.75 1.24
C ALA A 64 5.21 -15.20 1.05
N THR A 65 6.12 -16.18 1.13
CA THR A 65 5.82 -17.62 0.92
C THR A 65 4.64 -18.14 1.73
N GLU A 66 4.29 -17.47 2.83
CA GLU A 66 3.08 -17.68 3.60
C GLU A 66 2.31 -16.35 3.67
N ARG A 67 1.22 -16.24 2.91
CA ARG A 67 0.35 -15.05 2.93
C ARG A 67 -0.41 -15.02 4.25
N SER A 68 0.05 -14.21 5.20
CA SER A 68 -0.66 -13.94 6.46
C SER A 68 -1.15 -12.49 6.47
N GLY A 69 -2.45 -12.31 6.25
CA GLY A 69 -3.10 -10.99 6.24
C GLY A 69 -3.14 -10.31 4.87
N TYR A 70 -2.91 -9.00 4.87
CA TYR A 70 -3.02 -8.13 3.69
C TYR A 70 -1.63 -7.81 3.13
N ASP A 71 -1.49 -7.77 1.81
CA ASP A 71 -0.21 -7.38 1.19
C ASP A 71 0.00 -5.87 1.28
N LEU A 72 -1.07 -5.09 1.22
CA LEU A 72 -1.05 -3.64 1.36
C LEU A 72 -1.98 -3.19 2.49
N THR A 73 -1.42 -2.45 3.45
CA THR A 73 -2.18 -1.75 4.49
C THR A 73 -1.94 -0.24 4.38
N ILE A 74 -3.01 0.54 4.24
CA ILE A 74 -2.99 2.00 4.31
C ILE A 74 -3.96 2.41 5.41
N GLN A 75 -3.45 2.92 6.52
CA GLN A 75 -4.29 3.13 7.70
C GLN A 75 -3.98 4.44 8.45
N ASN A 76 -5.00 5.15 8.89
CA ASN A 76 -4.87 6.32 9.77
C ASN A 76 -4.00 7.46 9.20
N ASN A 77 -3.87 7.60 7.89
CA ASN A 77 -3.15 8.72 7.27
C ASN A 77 -4.11 9.90 7.09
N THR A 78 -4.13 10.82 8.06
CA THR A 78 -5.14 11.89 8.15
C THR A 78 -5.05 12.93 7.04
N GLN A 79 -3.87 13.08 6.42
CA GLN A 79 -3.61 14.04 5.34
C GLN A 79 -3.57 13.39 3.96
N LEU A 80 -3.72 12.07 3.86
CA LEU A 80 -3.55 11.34 2.61
C LEU A 80 -4.76 11.55 1.70
N GLU A 81 -4.53 12.14 0.53
CA GLU A 81 -5.57 12.46 -0.45
C GLU A 81 -5.59 11.45 -1.61
N ALA A 82 -4.43 10.89 -1.96
CA ALA A 82 -4.27 9.99 -3.11
C ALA A 82 -3.28 8.84 -2.83
N ALA A 83 -3.63 7.63 -3.26
CA ALA A 83 -2.79 6.43 -3.11
C ALA A 83 -2.20 5.97 -4.46
N ASP A 84 -1.94 6.91 -5.37
CA ASP A 84 -1.40 6.60 -6.70
C ASP A 84 -0.06 5.86 -6.62
N GLY A 85 0.14 4.91 -7.53
CA GLY A 85 1.36 4.11 -7.63
C GLY A 85 1.42 2.89 -6.72
N VAL A 86 0.79 2.92 -5.54
CA VAL A 86 0.80 1.76 -4.63
C VAL A 86 -0.39 0.81 -4.84
N LEU A 87 -1.50 1.31 -5.39
CA LEU A 87 -2.67 0.51 -5.75
C LEU A 87 -2.40 -0.26 -7.04
N ILE A 88 -2.01 -1.53 -6.90
CA ILE A 88 -1.73 -2.47 -8.00
C ILE A 88 -2.70 -3.67 -7.94
N PRO A 89 -2.89 -4.45 -9.01
CA PRO A 89 -3.86 -5.54 -9.04
C PRO A 89 -3.40 -6.82 -8.32
N PHE A 90 -4.32 -7.75 -8.08
CA PHE A 90 -4.09 -9.11 -7.53
C PHE A 90 -3.52 -9.21 -6.09
N ILE A 91 -3.68 -8.15 -5.30
CA ILE A 91 -3.25 -8.10 -3.89
C ILE A 91 -4.45 -8.06 -2.93
N TYR A 92 -4.20 -8.46 -1.68
CA TYR A 92 -5.13 -8.31 -0.57
C TYR A 92 -4.91 -6.95 0.08
N VAL A 93 -5.95 -6.14 0.15
CA VAL A 93 -5.85 -4.73 0.58
C VAL A 93 -6.64 -4.43 1.85
N ARG A 94 -6.02 -3.65 2.74
CA ARG A 94 -6.66 -3.07 3.93
C ARG A 94 -6.45 -1.56 3.93
N ILE A 95 -7.49 -0.80 3.60
CA ILE A 95 -7.45 0.66 3.49
C ILE A 95 -8.46 1.25 4.46
N LEU A 96 -8.01 1.67 5.64
CA LEU A 96 -8.89 2.07 6.74
C LEU A 96 -8.61 3.48 7.24
N ASP A 97 -9.66 4.24 7.51
CA ASP A 97 -9.59 5.44 8.35
C ASP A 97 -8.63 6.51 7.80
N ASN A 98 -8.60 6.69 6.47
CA ASN A 98 -7.88 7.78 5.79
C ASN A 98 -8.91 8.82 5.27
N PRO A 99 -9.33 9.80 6.09
CA PRO A 99 -10.54 10.59 5.86
C PRO A 99 -10.53 11.44 4.58
N LEU A 100 -9.35 11.79 4.06
CA LEU A 100 -9.20 12.58 2.83
C LEU A 100 -8.96 11.72 1.58
N LEU A 101 -8.70 10.42 1.74
CA LEU A 101 -8.27 9.55 0.65
C LEU A 101 -9.43 9.24 -0.30
N ALA A 102 -9.32 9.72 -1.53
CA ALA A 102 -10.24 9.41 -2.61
C ALA A 102 -9.74 8.19 -3.41
N LEU A 103 -10.52 7.11 -3.43
CA LEU A 103 -10.23 5.89 -4.18
C LEU A 103 -10.98 5.87 -5.52
N ASN A 104 -10.39 5.25 -6.55
CA ASN A 104 -11.11 4.92 -7.77
C ASN A 104 -11.97 3.66 -7.53
N CYS A 105 -13.28 3.85 -7.31
CA CYS A 105 -14.15 2.73 -6.95
C CYS A 105 -14.35 1.72 -8.07
N THR A 106 -14.28 2.13 -9.34
CA THR A 106 -14.33 1.19 -10.47
C THR A 106 -13.14 0.25 -10.40
N TYR A 107 -11.93 0.81 -10.25
CA TYR A 107 -10.70 0.04 -10.11
C TYR A 107 -10.73 -0.89 -8.90
N VAL A 108 -11.17 -0.41 -7.73
CA VAL A 108 -11.28 -1.23 -6.52
C VAL A 108 -12.21 -2.43 -6.71
N VAL A 109 -13.33 -2.24 -7.40
CA VAL A 109 -14.30 -3.33 -7.64
C VAL A 109 -13.73 -4.36 -8.61
N GLU A 110 -13.06 -3.91 -9.66
CA GLU A 110 -12.48 -4.76 -10.71
C GLU A 110 -11.26 -5.55 -10.19
N GLU A 111 -10.34 -4.90 -9.48
CA GLU A 111 -9.03 -5.48 -9.16
C GLU A 111 -8.94 -6.11 -7.76
N TYR A 112 -9.84 -5.74 -6.84
CA TYR A 112 -9.86 -6.23 -5.46
C TYR A 112 -11.12 -7.05 -5.15
N SER A 113 -11.42 -8.04 -6.00
CA SER A 113 -12.62 -8.89 -5.93
C SER A 113 -12.52 -10.09 -4.98
N THR A 114 -11.39 -10.26 -4.28
CA THR A 114 -11.12 -11.42 -3.41
C THR A 114 -11.10 -11.06 -1.93
N VAL A 115 -10.01 -10.47 -1.42
CA VAL A 115 -9.89 -10.09 -0.01
C VAL A 115 -9.60 -8.60 0.08
N ARG A 116 -10.56 -7.84 0.62
CA ARG A 116 -10.42 -6.40 0.81
C ARG A 116 -11.16 -5.91 2.04
N LYS A 117 -10.56 -4.94 2.72
CA LYS A 117 -11.23 -4.18 3.78
C LYS A 117 -11.04 -2.70 3.53
N ILE A 118 -12.11 -1.99 3.19
CA ILE A 118 -12.06 -0.57 2.85
C ILE A 118 -13.19 0.15 3.58
N ARG A 119 -12.84 1.01 4.55
CA ARG A 119 -13.80 1.78 5.35
C ARG A 119 -13.15 3.03 5.94
N GLY A 120 -13.97 4.01 6.34
CA GLY A 120 -13.45 5.22 6.99
C GLY A 120 -12.60 6.13 6.08
N ASN A 121 -12.64 5.92 4.77
CA ASN A 121 -12.00 6.80 3.79
C ASN A 121 -13.03 7.78 3.21
N LYS A 122 -12.58 8.75 2.40
CA LYS A 122 -13.49 9.70 1.71
C LYS A 122 -14.55 8.94 0.90
N ASN A 123 -14.18 7.81 0.32
CA ASN A 123 -15.08 6.84 -0.30
C ASN A 123 -14.56 5.40 -0.09
N ASN A 124 -15.46 4.45 0.16
CA ASN A 124 -15.12 3.09 0.61
C ASN A 124 -15.30 1.99 -0.46
N CYS A 125 -15.86 2.34 -1.63
CA CYS A 125 -15.80 1.53 -2.86
C CYS A 125 -16.31 0.08 -2.78
N GLY A 126 -17.41 -0.16 -2.08
CA GLY A 126 -18.13 -1.45 -2.09
C GLY A 126 -18.14 -2.13 -0.72
N CYS A 127 -18.34 -3.46 -0.73
CA CYS A 127 -18.37 -4.27 0.48
C CYS A 127 -16.97 -4.77 0.86
N GLU A 128 -16.77 -5.01 2.16
CA GLU A 128 -15.63 -5.77 2.67
C GLU A 128 -15.76 -7.24 2.25
N LEU A 129 -14.63 -7.86 1.89
CA LEU A 129 -14.54 -9.24 1.43
C LEU A 129 -13.45 -9.96 2.21
N ASP A 130 -13.78 -11.13 2.77
CA ASP A 130 -12.84 -12.05 3.42
C ASP A 130 -12.62 -13.31 2.55
N GLY A 131 -12.96 -13.23 1.25
CA GLY A 131 -12.87 -14.31 0.27
C GLY A 131 -13.55 -13.95 -1.05
N PRO A 132 -13.29 -14.72 -2.14
CA PRO A 132 -13.85 -14.43 -3.47
C PRO A 132 -15.38 -14.41 -3.47
N LEU A 133 -15.95 -13.51 -4.28
CA LEU A 133 -17.39 -13.50 -4.58
C LEU A 133 -17.74 -14.75 -5.40
N THR A 134 -18.41 -15.72 -4.77
CA THR A 134 -18.93 -16.95 -5.40
C THR A 134 -20.36 -16.77 -5.91
#